data_AF-A0A416YGH6-F1
#
_entry.id   AF-A0A416YGH6-F1
#
_cell.length_a   1.000
_cell.length_b   1.000
_cell.length_c   1.000
_cell.angle_alpha   90.00
_cell.angle_beta   90.00
_cell.angle_gamma   90.00
#
_symmetry.space_group_name_H-M   'P 1'
#
loop_
_entity.id
_entity.type
_entity.pdbx_description
1 polymer ?
#
loop_
_entity_poly.entity_id
_entity_poly.type
_entity_poly.pdbx_seq_one_letter_code
_entity_poly.pdbx_strand_id
1 'polypeptide(L)'
;MERRQTEELNEKRSELQLVKQELASVMDKANEAVEMLDKINAFVSSFRLFAPTIEEYANQVEADKTIEAGNSFRGILYEIGKLLETFKKLIKEGLCWFPKLMRWKTSKGEVAPVFIEKSNGYSYSVYGYMNVETREYYSKETIQWQVNAGNRTGTVERMDVNVEAMARDLQEILRIGEEQKRLWDVYNK
;
A
#
# COMPACT_ATOMS: atom_id res chain seq x y z
N MET A 1 36.09 -16.56 45.60
CA MET A 1 35.06 -15.53 45.40
C MET A 1 35.41 -14.63 44.23
N GLU A 2 36.65 -14.14 44.15
CA GLU A 2 37.14 -13.25 43.06
C GLU A 2 37.04 -13.83 41.64
N ARG A 3 37.40 -15.11 41.40
CA ARG A 3 37.33 -15.73 40.07
C ARG A 3 35.92 -15.76 39.46
N ARG A 4 34.89 -16.05 40.27
CA ARG A 4 33.49 -16.03 39.83
C ARG A 4 33.04 -14.63 39.43
N GLN A 5 33.45 -13.61 40.19
CA GLN A 5 33.14 -12.21 39.86
C GLN A 5 33.82 -11.75 38.58
N THR A 6 35.02 -12.27 38.25
CA THR A 6 35.73 -11.91 37.02
C THR A 6 35.11 -12.55 35.77
N GLU A 7 34.62 -13.79 35.89
CA GLU A 7 33.91 -14.49 34.81
C GLU A 7 32.58 -13.81 34.47
N GLU A 8 31.76 -13.48 35.48
CA GLU A 8 30.48 -12.76 35.32
C GLU A 8 30.65 -11.39 34.64
N LEU A 9 31.74 -10.67 34.97
CA LEU A 9 32.02 -9.36 34.42
C LEU A 9 32.47 -9.44 32.96
N ASN A 10 33.18 -10.51 32.59
CA ASN A 10 33.62 -10.76 31.22
C ASN A 10 32.46 -11.21 30.31
N GLU A 11 31.52 -11.98 30.85
CA GLU A 11 30.28 -12.38 30.17
C GLU A 11 29.41 -11.16 29.85
N LYS A 12 29.12 -10.31 30.85
CA LYS A 12 28.39 -9.05 30.66
C LYS A 12 29.05 -8.11 29.64
N ARG A 13 30.39 -8.10 29.58
CA ARG A 13 31.13 -7.30 28.60
C ARG A 13 30.95 -7.84 27.19
N SER A 14 30.92 -9.15 27.02
CA SER A 14 30.65 -9.83 25.74
C SER A 14 29.22 -9.56 25.27
N GLU A 15 28.23 -9.70 26.16
CA GLU A 15 26.82 -9.37 25.88
C GLU A 15 26.67 -7.91 25.43
N LEU A 16 27.32 -6.97 26.14
CA LEU A 16 27.27 -5.55 25.78
C LEU A 16 27.86 -5.27 24.39
N GLN A 17 28.93 -5.97 24.00
CA GLN A 17 29.51 -5.84 22.67
C GLN A 17 28.59 -6.38 21.57
N LEU A 18 27.91 -7.50 21.83
CA LEU A 18 26.92 -8.05 20.91
C LEU A 18 25.76 -7.07 20.70
N VAL A 19 25.18 -6.56 21.80
CA VAL A 19 24.10 -5.55 21.75
C VAL A 19 24.54 -4.31 20.95
N LYS A 20 25.79 -3.89 21.07
CA LYS A 20 26.34 -2.75 20.31
C LYS A 20 26.38 -3.03 18.79
N GLN A 21 26.83 -4.23 18.41
CA GLN A 21 26.88 -4.62 16.99
C GLN A 21 25.47 -4.72 16.40
N GLU A 22 24.53 -5.30 17.15
CA GLU A 22 23.12 -5.38 16.75
C GLU A 22 22.52 -3.99 16.58
N LEU A 23 22.76 -3.08 17.52
CA LEU A 23 22.25 -1.71 17.45
C LEU A 23 22.80 -0.95 16.23
N ALA A 24 24.09 -1.09 15.93
CA ALA A 24 24.69 -0.51 14.73
C ALA A 24 24.03 -1.06 13.45
N SER A 25 23.83 -2.37 13.38
CA SER A 25 23.14 -3.00 12.25
C SER A 25 21.69 -2.54 12.10
N VAL A 26 20.97 -2.36 13.21
CA VAL A 26 19.59 -1.83 13.20
C VAL A 26 19.57 -0.39 12.70
N MET A 27 20.52 0.45 13.11
CA MET A 27 20.63 1.83 12.63
C MET A 27 20.94 1.90 11.13
N ASP A 28 21.86 1.06 10.63
CA ASP A 28 22.17 1.01 9.20
C ASP A 28 20.92 0.61 8.39
N LYS A 29 20.18 -0.41 8.84
CA LYS A 29 18.91 -0.81 8.21
C LYS A 29 17.83 0.26 8.29
N ALA A 30 17.75 1.00 9.39
CA ALA A 30 16.80 2.09 9.55
C ALA A 30 17.11 3.23 8.57
N ASN A 31 18.40 3.55 8.36
CA ASN A 31 18.82 4.53 7.35
C ASN A 31 18.47 4.07 5.92
N GLU A 32 18.74 2.81 5.58
CA GLU A 32 18.32 2.24 4.28
C GLU A 32 16.79 2.30 4.10
N ALA A 33 16.03 2.04 5.16
CA ALA A 33 14.58 2.13 5.15
C ALA A 33 14.08 3.56 4.91
N VAL A 34 14.76 4.58 5.45
CA VAL A 34 14.44 5.99 5.18
C VAL A 34 14.64 6.32 3.69
N GLU A 35 15.76 5.92 3.09
CA GLU A 35 15.99 6.16 1.66
C GLU A 35 14.96 5.46 0.76
N MET A 36 14.54 4.24 1.14
CA MET A 36 13.46 3.54 0.45
C MET A 36 12.12 4.25 0.63
N LEU A 37 11.84 4.78 1.83
CA LEU A 37 10.61 5.51 2.11
C LEU A 37 10.51 6.79 1.28
N ASP A 38 11.61 7.51 1.08
CA ASP A 38 11.63 8.69 0.21
C ASP A 38 11.26 8.35 -1.24
N LYS A 39 11.75 7.22 -1.76
CA LYS A 39 11.39 6.72 -3.09
C LYS A 39 9.91 6.34 -3.17
N ILE A 40 9.38 5.69 -2.12
CA ILE A 40 7.95 5.36 -2.02
C ILE A 40 7.12 6.65 -1.96
N ASN A 41 7.53 7.63 -1.17
CA ASN A 41 6.82 8.91 -1.05
C ASN A 41 6.78 9.68 -2.36
N ALA A 42 7.91 9.73 -3.09
CA ALA A 42 7.95 10.32 -4.43
C ALA A 42 7.03 9.58 -5.42
N PHE A 43 7.02 8.24 -5.36
CA PHE A 43 6.13 7.42 -6.16
C PHE A 43 4.65 7.71 -5.82
N VAL A 44 4.24 7.64 -4.55
CA VAL A 44 2.86 7.92 -4.11
C VAL A 44 2.45 9.35 -4.46
N SER A 45 3.34 10.33 -4.28
CA SER A 45 3.08 11.73 -4.64
C SER A 45 2.78 11.90 -6.13
N SER A 46 3.40 11.11 -7.01
CA SER A 46 3.10 11.12 -8.44
C SER A 46 1.66 10.66 -8.76
N PHE A 47 1.04 9.85 -7.88
CA PHE A 47 -0.35 9.41 -8.03
C PHE A 47 -1.39 10.44 -7.62
N ARG A 48 -1.00 11.53 -6.93
CA ARG A 48 -1.94 12.61 -6.56
C ARG A 48 -2.61 13.24 -7.77
N LEU A 49 -1.90 13.31 -8.91
CA LEU A 49 -2.46 13.78 -10.17
C LEU A 49 -3.61 12.91 -10.68
N PHE A 50 -3.64 11.63 -10.29
CA PHE A 50 -4.71 10.69 -10.65
C PHE A 50 -5.78 10.55 -9.57
N ALA A 51 -5.63 11.19 -8.40
CA ALA A 51 -6.59 11.05 -7.30
C ALA A 51 -8.03 11.40 -7.72
N PRO A 52 -8.30 12.50 -8.46
CA PRO A 52 -9.66 12.79 -8.93
C PRO A 52 -10.22 11.72 -9.86
N THR A 53 -9.40 11.18 -10.76
CA THR A 53 -9.80 10.14 -11.72
C THR A 53 -10.04 8.79 -11.05
N ILE A 54 -9.22 8.44 -10.06
CA ILE A 54 -9.38 7.23 -9.23
C ILE A 54 -10.65 7.35 -8.38
N GLU A 55 -10.93 8.54 -7.85
CA GLU A 55 -12.14 8.82 -7.09
C GLU A 55 -13.39 8.77 -7.98
N GLU A 56 -13.33 9.33 -9.19
CA GLU A 56 -14.41 9.22 -10.18
C GLU A 56 -14.74 7.75 -10.47
N TYR A 57 -13.72 6.93 -10.74
CA TYR A 57 -13.88 5.49 -10.90
C TYR A 57 -14.59 4.86 -9.69
N ALA A 58 -14.12 5.15 -8.47
CA ALA A 58 -14.68 4.58 -7.26
C ALA A 58 -16.16 4.97 -7.08
N ASN A 59 -16.48 6.24 -7.31
CA ASN A 59 -17.84 6.77 -7.24
C ASN A 59 -18.78 6.07 -8.25
N GLN A 60 -18.31 5.80 -9.47
CA GLN A 60 -19.11 5.10 -10.47
C GLN A 60 -19.36 3.63 -10.08
N VAL A 61 -18.35 2.94 -9.55
CA VAL A 61 -18.49 1.56 -9.05
C VAL A 61 -19.48 1.49 -7.89
N GLU A 62 -19.37 2.40 -6.93
CA GLU A 62 -20.24 2.45 -5.75
C GLU A 62 -21.69 2.78 -6.09
N ALA A 63 -21.88 3.70 -7.04
CA ALA A 63 -23.20 4.06 -7.54
C ALA A 63 -23.79 3.02 -8.52
N ASP A 64 -23.08 1.93 -8.77
CA ASP A 64 -23.43 0.89 -9.74
C ASP A 64 -23.73 1.46 -11.15
N LYS A 65 -22.90 2.40 -11.59
CA LYS A 65 -23.01 3.05 -12.90
C LYS A 65 -22.04 2.45 -13.90
N THR A 66 -22.40 2.54 -15.17
CA THR A 66 -21.44 2.31 -16.25
C THR A 66 -20.38 3.39 -16.24
N ILE A 67 -19.13 2.97 -16.43
CA ILE A 67 -17.97 3.83 -16.60
C ILE A 67 -17.81 4.12 -18.08
N GLU A 68 -17.93 5.39 -18.47
CA GLU A 68 -17.66 5.84 -19.83
C GLU A 68 -16.17 6.19 -19.96
N ALA A 69 -15.39 5.26 -20.50
CA ALA A 69 -13.94 5.36 -20.61
C ALA A 69 -13.46 6.13 -21.83
N GLY A 70 -14.33 6.34 -22.82
CA GLY A 70 -13.97 7.09 -24.02
C GLY A 70 -15.15 7.31 -24.95
N ASN A 71 -14.85 7.83 -26.14
CA ASN A 71 -15.80 7.93 -27.23
C ASN A 71 -15.41 7.01 -28.39
N SER A 72 -16.19 5.93 -28.60
CA SER A 72 -15.92 4.94 -29.65
C SER A 72 -16.08 5.51 -31.06
N PHE A 73 -16.96 6.51 -31.26
CA PHE A 73 -17.14 7.16 -32.57
C PHE A 73 -15.93 8.01 -32.96
N ARG A 74 -15.31 8.67 -31.98
CA ARG A 74 -14.13 9.52 -32.18
C ARG A 74 -12.81 8.77 -32.06
N GLY A 75 -12.84 7.53 -31.56
CA GLY A 75 -11.65 6.70 -31.37
C GLY A 75 -10.70 7.23 -30.28
N ILE A 76 -11.23 7.93 -29.26
CA ILE A 76 -10.42 8.55 -28.20
C ILE A 76 -10.85 8.10 -26.81
N LEU A 77 -9.88 7.76 -25.96
CA LEU A 77 -10.09 7.52 -24.53
C LEU A 77 -10.01 8.83 -23.74
N TYR A 78 -10.88 8.95 -22.73
CA TYR A 78 -10.78 9.97 -21.69
C TYR A 78 -9.70 9.60 -20.68
N GLU A 79 -9.39 10.51 -19.75
CA GLU A 79 -8.36 10.26 -18.72
C GLU A 79 -8.66 9.00 -17.89
N ILE A 80 -9.94 8.78 -17.53
CA ILE A 80 -10.36 7.54 -16.85
C ILE A 80 -10.13 6.31 -17.73
N GLY A 81 -10.37 6.38 -19.05
CA GLY A 81 -10.10 5.25 -19.94
C GLY A 81 -8.62 4.92 -20.06
N LYS A 82 -7.75 5.94 -20.18
CA LYS A 82 -6.28 5.75 -20.20
C LYS A 82 -5.78 5.11 -18.90
N LEU A 83 -6.33 5.55 -17.77
CA LEU A 83 -6.04 4.98 -16.46
C LEU A 83 -6.46 3.51 -16.39
N LEU A 84 -7.70 3.20 -16.79
CA LEU A 84 -8.21 1.83 -16.77
C LEU A 84 -7.40 0.91 -17.67
N GLU A 85 -7.07 1.34 -18.88
CA GLU A 85 -6.25 0.56 -19.82
C GLU A 85 -4.87 0.24 -19.24
N THR A 86 -4.26 1.18 -18.52
CA THR A 86 -2.96 0.99 -17.85
C THR A 86 -2.98 -0.10 -16.79
N PHE A 87 -4.09 -0.22 -16.04
CA PHE A 87 -4.23 -1.17 -14.93
C PHE A 87 -5.04 -2.43 -15.29
N LYS A 88 -5.48 -2.53 -16.55
CA LYS A 88 -6.35 -3.60 -17.03
C LYS A 88 -5.69 -4.96 -16.88
N LYS A 89 -6.46 -5.89 -16.32
CA LYS A 89 -6.15 -7.32 -16.38
C LYS A 89 -7.32 -8.05 -16.97
N LEU A 90 -7.07 -8.83 -18.02
CA LEU A 90 -8.07 -9.72 -18.59
C LEU A 90 -8.24 -10.94 -17.68
N ILE A 91 -9.50 -11.29 -17.40
CA ILE A 91 -9.85 -12.56 -16.75
C ILE A 91 -10.18 -13.57 -17.84
N LYS A 92 -11.02 -13.16 -18.80
CA LYS A 92 -11.35 -13.87 -20.03
C LYS A 92 -11.86 -12.86 -21.06
N GLU A 93 -12.14 -13.31 -22.27
CA GLU A 93 -12.69 -12.44 -23.32
C GLU A 93 -13.95 -11.69 -22.83
N GLY A 94 -13.93 -10.36 -22.97
CA GLY A 94 -14.99 -9.46 -22.52
C GLY A 94 -15.07 -9.20 -21.01
N LEU A 95 -14.27 -9.89 -20.18
CA LEU A 95 -14.22 -9.63 -18.73
C LEU A 95 -12.83 -9.18 -18.28
N CYS A 96 -12.77 -8.04 -17.60
CA CYS A 96 -11.55 -7.50 -17.03
C CYS A 96 -11.77 -7.03 -15.60
N TRP A 97 -10.67 -6.73 -14.90
CA TRP A 97 -10.70 -6.13 -13.58
C TRP A 97 -9.45 -5.29 -13.35
N PHE A 98 -9.51 -4.42 -12.33
CA PHE A 98 -8.47 -3.45 -12.02
C PHE A 98 -8.02 -3.56 -10.54
N PRO A 99 -7.43 -4.70 -10.13
CA PRO A 99 -7.17 -4.99 -8.70
C PRO A 99 -6.15 -4.05 -8.04
N LYS A 100 -5.36 -3.34 -8.86
CA LYS A 100 -4.36 -2.35 -8.42
C LYS A 100 -4.92 -0.93 -8.28
N LEU A 101 -6.18 -0.68 -8.66
CA LEU A 101 -6.80 0.64 -8.65
C LEU A 101 -7.49 0.89 -7.29
N MET A 102 -8.83 0.77 -7.21
CA MET A 102 -9.57 0.84 -5.96
C MET A 102 -10.08 -0.55 -5.56
N ARG A 103 -10.02 -0.84 -4.25
CA ARG A 103 -10.54 -2.05 -3.61
C ARG A 103 -11.54 -1.68 -2.52
N TRP A 104 -12.30 -2.65 -2.04
CA TRP A 104 -13.23 -2.45 -0.92
C TRP A 104 -13.11 -3.59 0.08
N LYS A 105 -13.12 -3.26 1.36
CA LYS A 105 -13.11 -4.24 2.45
C LYS A 105 -14.53 -4.70 2.76
N THR A 106 -14.79 -5.99 2.59
CA THR A 106 -16.12 -6.59 2.73
C THR A 106 -16.10 -7.77 3.69
N SER A 107 -17.26 -8.35 3.96
CA SER A 107 -17.39 -9.64 4.67
C SER A 107 -16.68 -10.82 3.98
N LYS A 108 -16.28 -10.66 2.70
CA LYS A 108 -15.52 -11.65 1.92
C LYS A 108 -14.04 -11.28 1.76
N GLY A 109 -13.54 -10.34 2.58
CA GLY A 109 -12.18 -9.81 2.49
C GLY A 109 -12.09 -8.58 1.58
N GLU A 110 -10.88 -8.27 1.11
CA GLU A 110 -10.67 -7.20 0.13
C GLU A 110 -11.05 -7.66 -1.27
N VAL A 111 -11.96 -6.94 -1.91
CA VAL A 111 -12.46 -7.26 -3.24
C VAL A 111 -12.18 -6.13 -4.21
N ALA A 112 -12.01 -6.49 -5.48
CA ALA A 112 -11.99 -5.56 -6.60
C ALA A 112 -13.15 -5.89 -7.57
N PRO A 113 -13.76 -4.88 -8.19
CA PRO A 113 -14.82 -5.11 -9.18
C PRO A 113 -14.27 -5.77 -10.45
N VAL A 114 -15.07 -6.70 -10.96
CA VAL A 114 -14.94 -7.33 -12.27
C VAL A 114 -15.93 -6.65 -13.19
N PHE A 115 -15.49 -6.28 -14.39
CA PHE A 115 -16.28 -5.56 -15.37
C PHE A 115 -16.53 -6.42 -16.60
N ILE A 116 -17.71 -6.25 -17.18
CA ILE A 116 -17.93 -6.51 -18.60
C ILE A 116 -17.44 -5.28 -19.37
N GLU A 117 -16.52 -5.52 -20.28
CA GLU A 117 -16.03 -4.54 -21.24
C GLU A 117 -16.97 -4.48 -22.45
N LYS A 118 -17.33 -3.26 -22.84
CA LYS A 118 -18.17 -2.99 -24.01
C LYS A 118 -17.47 -2.03 -24.95
N SER A 119 -17.85 -2.12 -26.23
CA SER A 119 -17.37 -1.23 -27.29
C SER A 119 -15.84 -1.18 -27.39
N ASN A 120 -15.14 -2.29 -27.12
CA ASN A 120 -13.67 -2.40 -27.18
C ASN A 120 -12.94 -1.48 -26.17
N GLY A 121 -13.39 -1.47 -24.91
CA GLY A 121 -12.74 -0.73 -23.82
C GLY A 121 -13.27 0.68 -23.60
N TYR A 122 -14.30 1.08 -24.34
CA TYR A 122 -14.86 2.43 -24.26
C TYR A 122 -15.93 2.58 -23.19
N SER A 123 -16.52 1.47 -22.72
CA SER A 123 -17.37 1.48 -21.54
C SER A 123 -17.23 0.20 -20.72
N TYR A 124 -17.41 0.31 -19.41
CA TYR A 124 -17.32 -0.79 -18.47
C TYR A 124 -18.53 -0.81 -17.55
N SER A 125 -19.12 -1.98 -17.33
CA SER A 125 -20.21 -2.16 -16.36
C SER A 125 -19.80 -3.23 -15.34
N VAL A 126 -20.04 -2.98 -14.05
CA VAL A 126 -19.74 -3.95 -12.98
C VAL A 126 -20.54 -5.23 -13.22
N TYR A 127 -19.82 -6.34 -13.33
CA TYR A 127 -20.36 -7.69 -13.53
C TYR A 127 -20.38 -8.50 -12.24
N GLY A 128 -19.40 -8.27 -11.37
CA GLY A 128 -19.25 -8.95 -10.10
C GLY A 128 -18.02 -8.46 -9.38
N TYR A 129 -17.55 -9.24 -8.42
CA TYR A 129 -16.40 -8.90 -7.60
C TYR A 129 -15.49 -10.11 -7.47
N MET A 130 -14.21 -9.84 -7.25
CA MET A 130 -13.22 -10.89 -7.04
C MET A 130 -12.37 -10.52 -5.84
N ASN A 131 -12.19 -11.47 -4.92
CA ASN A 131 -11.25 -11.30 -3.82
C ASN A 131 -9.84 -11.14 -4.40
N VAL A 132 -9.13 -10.12 -3.93
CA VAL A 132 -7.83 -9.73 -4.51
C VAL A 132 -6.73 -10.73 -4.17
N GLU A 133 -6.82 -11.38 -3.01
CA GLU A 133 -5.85 -12.36 -2.53
C GLU A 133 -6.18 -13.77 -3.04
N THR A 134 -7.40 -14.24 -2.78
CA THR A 134 -7.80 -15.62 -3.10
C THR A 134 -8.25 -15.82 -4.54
N ARG A 135 -8.56 -14.72 -5.26
CA ARG A 135 -9.19 -14.72 -6.59
C ARG A 135 -10.55 -15.40 -6.66
N GLU A 136 -11.19 -15.64 -5.52
CA GLU A 136 -12.56 -16.15 -5.50
C GLU A 136 -13.52 -15.11 -6.08
N TYR A 137 -14.41 -15.56 -6.96
CA TYR A 137 -15.41 -14.70 -7.61
C TYR A 137 -16.73 -14.70 -6.82
N TYR A 138 -17.34 -13.51 -6.71
CA TYR A 138 -18.64 -13.31 -6.10
C TYR A 138 -19.56 -12.55 -7.05
N SER A 139 -20.85 -12.91 -7.01
CA SER A 139 -21.86 -12.19 -7.77
C SER A 139 -21.98 -10.74 -7.29
N LYS A 140 -22.38 -9.86 -8.21
CA LYS A 140 -22.60 -8.45 -7.92
C LYS A 140 -23.61 -8.24 -6.80
N GLU A 141 -24.71 -8.98 -6.83
CA GLU A 141 -25.82 -8.89 -5.85
C GLU A 141 -25.35 -9.20 -4.43
N THR A 142 -24.34 -10.06 -4.29
CA THR A 142 -23.80 -10.48 -2.99
C THR A 142 -22.95 -9.38 -2.34
N ILE A 143 -22.27 -8.57 -3.15
CA ILE A 143 -21.19 -7.69 -2.67
C ILE A 143 -21.50 -6.19 -2.88
N GLN A 144 -22.20 -5.79 -3.94
CA GLN A 144 -22.42 -4.39 -4.33
C GLN A 144 -22.97 -3.53 -3.17
N TRP A 145 -23.90 -4.06 -2.37
CA TRP A 145 -24.50 -3.32 -1.25
C TRP A 145 -23.51 -3.02 -0.11
N GLN A 146 -22.39 -3.75 -0.04
CA GLN A 146 -21.30 -3.48 0.91
C GLN A 146 -20.34 -2.42 0.37
N VAL A 147 -20.33 -2.12 -0.92
CA VAL A 147 -19.32 -1.27 -1.59
C VAL A 147 -19.70 0.20 -1.45
N ASN A 148 -18.93 0.96 -0.66
CA ASN A 148 -19.17 2.38 -0.41
C ASN A 148 -17.88 3.13 -0.05
N ALA A 149 -17.95 4.46 0.05
CA ALA A 149 -16.80 5.30 0.37
C ALA A 149 -16.12 4.96 1.71
N GLY A 150 -16.89 4.51 2.71
CA GLY A 150 -16.39 4.21 4.06
C GLY A 150 -15.47 2.99 4.12
N ASN A 151 -15.66 2.02 3.22
CA ASN A 151 -14.86 0.79 3.18
C ASN A 151 -13.96 0.67 1.95
N ARG A 152 -13.75 1.75 1.19
CA ARG A 152 -12.67 1.86 0.19
C ARG A 152 -11.35 1.45 0.80
N THR A 153 -10.53 0.70 0.08
CA THR A 153 -9.13 0.41 0.40
C THR A 153 -8.28 0.74 -0.83
N GLY A 154 -7.16 1.44 -0.62
CA GLY A 154 -6.29 1.92 -1.71
C GLY A 154 -6.60 3.32 -2.26
N THR A 155 -7.20 4.22 -1.47
CA THR A 155 -7.27 5.65 -1.84
C THR A 155 -5.88 6.29 -1.74
N VAL A 156 -5.58 7.27 -2.60
CA VAL A 156 -4.28 7.98 -2.60
C VAL A 156 -4.05 8.64 -1.24
N GLU A 157 -5.11 9.19 -0.63
CA GLU A 157 -5.05 9.80 0.70
C GLU A 157 -4.65 8.79 1.78
N ARG A 158 -5.13 7.55 1.71
CA ARG A 158 -4.70 6.50 2.66
C ARG A 158 -3.26 6.06 2.41
N MET A 159 -2.78 6.08 1.16
CA MET A 159 -1.37 5.82 0.88
C MET A 159 -0.47 6.91 1.46
N ASP A 160 -0.85 8.18 1.29
CA ASP A 160 -0.15 9.33 1.89
C ASP A 160 -0.06 9.20 3.42
N VAL A 161 -1.20 8.96 4.10
CA VAL A 161 -1.24 8.80 5.56
C VAL A 161 -0.38 7.62 6.04
N ASN A 162 -0.36 6.50 5.31
CA ASN A 162 0.47 5.35 5.67
C ASN A 162 1.96 5.64 5.53
N VAL A 163 2.37 6.32 4.45
CA VAL A 163 3.77 6.74 4.24
C VAL A 163 4.21 7.70 5.35
N GLU A 164 3.36 8.66 5.72
CA GLU A 164 3.63 9.58 6.84
C GLU A 164 3.76 8.86 8.18
N ALA A 165 2.93 7.84 8.44
CA ALA A 165 3.03 7.04 9.66
C ALA A 165 4.35 6.27 9.72
N MET A 166 4.74 5.61 8.62
CA MET A 166 6.04 4.92 8.52
C MET A 166 7.22 5.88 8.70
N ALA A 167 7.12 7.11 8.18
CA ALA A 167 8.15 8.13 8.36
C ALA A 167 8.34 8.49 9.84
N ARG A 168 7.24 8.69 10.58
CA ARG A 168 7.28 8.99 12.02
C ARG A 168 7.89 7.84 12.81
N ASP A 169 7.51 6.60 12.51
CA ASP A 169 8.02 5.42 13.23
C ASP A 169 9.52 5.24 13.00
N LEU A 170 10.02 5.43 11.76
CA LEU A 170 11.45 5.37 11.46
C LEU A 170 12.24 6.50 12.12
N GLN A 171 11.69 7.71 12.16
CA GLN A 171 12.32 8.82 12.88
C GLN A 171 12.49 8.52 14.37
N GLU A 172 11.49 7.90 14.99
CA GLU A 172 11.58 7.52 16.41
C GLU A 172 12.62 6.42 16.65
N ILE A 173 12.71 5.43 15.76
CA ILE A 173 13.75 4.39 15.82
C ILE A 173 15.14 5.01 15.76
N LEU A 174 15.38 5.92 14.81
CA LEU A 174 16.66 6.61 14.65
C LEU A 174 16.99 7.46 15.89
N ARG A 175 16.02 8.23 16.39
CA ARG A 175 16.18 9.05 17.61
C ARG A 175 16.55 8.20 18.82
N ILE A 176 15.90 7.04 19.00
CA ILE A 176 16.22 6.10 20.08
C ILE A 176 17.65 5.57 19.92
N GLY A 177 18.05 5.17 18.70
CA GLY A 177 19.40 4.67 18.45
C GLY A 177 20.50 5.72 18.67
N GLU A 178 20.26 6.98 18.31
CA GLU A 178 21.16 8.10 18.60
C GLU A 178 21.32 8.34 20.11
N GLU A 179 20.22 8.34 20.87
CA GLU A 179 20.27 8.53 22.32
C GLU A 179 20.99 7.35 23.00
N GLN A 180 20.75 6.11 22.55
CA GLN A 180 21.48 4.94 23.02
C GLN A 180 22.98 5.07 22.78
N LYS A 181 23.40 5.54 21.60
CA LYS A 181 24.82 5.81 21.29
C LYS A 181 25.39 6.87 22.23
N ARG A 182 24.66 7.96 22.47
CA ARG A 182 25.06 9.04 23.38
C ARG A 182 25.26 8.57 24.82
N LEU A 183 24.30 7.81 25.36
CA LEU A 183 24.38 7.24 26.70
C LEU A 183 25.58 6.30 26.82
N TRP A 184 25.88 5.54 25.77
CA TRP A 184 27.03 4.65 25.73
C TRP A 184 28.36 5.42 25.75
N ASP A 185 28.47 6.50 24.98
CA ASP A 185 29.68 7.35 24.97
C ASP A 185 29.94 8.01 26.32
N VAL A 186 28.89 8.31 27.09
CA VAL A 186 29.02 8.82 28.47
C VAL A 186 29.49 7.72 29.43
N TYR A 187 28.99 6.49 29.29
CA TYR A 187 29.37 5.37 30.15
C TYR A 187 30.80 4.85 29.93
N ASN A 188 31.37 5.08 28.74
CA ASN A 188 32.73 4.64 28.40
C ASN A 188 33.81 5.73 28.61
N LYS A 189 33.43 6.90 29.14
CA LYS A 189 34.36 7.91 29.68
C LYS A 189 34.62 7.64 31.15
#